data_AF-A0A957PHB4-F1
#
_entry.id   AF-A0A957PHB4-F1
#
_cell.length_a   1.000
_cell.length_b   1.000
_cell.length_c   1.000
_cell.angle_alpha   90.00
_cell.angle_beta   90.00
_cell.angle_gamma   90.00
#
_symmetry.space_group_name_H-M   'P 1'
#
loop_
_entity.id
_entity.type
_entity.pdbx_description
1 polymer ?
#
loop_
_entity_poly.entity_id
_entity_poly.type
_entity_poly.pdbx_seq_one_letter_code
_entity_poly.pdbx_strand_id
1 'polypeptide(L)' 'GLKATPEERVTIGQEIWQIITDEVWTIGTVGQSGAFMGVRVVKNNMGNIPSRQFNIQAGQTPNISRPSTFYFTDAGE' A
#
# COMPACT_ATOMS: atom_id res chain seq x y z
N GLY A 1 -3.90 23.70 -5.75
CA GLY A 1 -4.03 22.42 -6.47
C GLY A 1 -2.75 22.12 -7.21
N LEU A 2 -2.57 20.88 -7.68
CA LEU A 2 -1.44 20.56 -8.56
C LEU A 2 -1.53 21.42 -9.84
N LYS A 3 -0.39 21.89 -10.35
CA LYS A 3 -0.33 22.90 -11.42
C LYS A 3 -0.68 22.37 -12.82
N ALA A 4 -0.50 21.08 -13.06
CA ALA A 4 -0.77 20.41 -14.33
C ALA A 4 -2.14 19.71 -14.32
N THR A 5 -2.78 19.64 -15.49
CA THR A 5 -4.05 18.89 -15.67
C THR A 5 -3.84 17.39 -15.44
N PRO A 6 -4.90 16.61 -15.18
CA PRO A 6 -4.81 15.16 -15.09
C PRO A 6 -4.12 14.52 -16.30
N GLU A 7 -4.44 15.00 -17.50
CA GLU A 7 -3.88 14.50 -18.76
C GLU A 7 -2.39 14.84 -18.89
N GLU A 8 -2.00 16.08 -18.61
CA GLU A 8 -0.60 16.52 -18.62
C GLU A 8 0.25 15.70 -17.63
N ARG A 9 -0.30 15.36 -16.47
CA ARG A 9 0.39 14.54 -15.47
C ARG A 9 0.65 13.11 -15.94
N VAL A 10 -0.23 12.55 -16.77
CA VAL A 10 -0.01 11.22 -17.36
C VAL A 10 1.16 11.27 -18.34
N THR A 11 1.17 12.26 -19.25
CA THR A 11 2.27 12.45 -20.22
C THR A 11 3.61 12.66 -19.51
N ILE A 12 3.66 13.58 -18.54
CA ILE A 12 4.87 13.85 -17.74
C ILE A 12 5.32 12.57 -17.00
N GLY A 13 4.38 11.80 -16.45
CA GLY A 13 4.69 10.55 -15.79
C GLY A 13 5.35 9.53 -16.73
N GLN A 14 4.88 9.42 -17.97
CA GLN A 14 5.46 8.53 -18.99
C GLN A 14 6.88 8.97 -19.37
N GLU A 15 7.11 10.27 -19.58
CA GLU A 15 8.44 10.82 -19.88
C GLU A 15 9.43 10.56 -18.74
N ILE A 16 9.02 10.77 -17.49
CA ILE A 16 9.85 10.49 -16.31
C ILE A 16 10.22 9.00 -16.26
N TRP A 17 9.27 8.10 -16.48
CA TRP A 17 9.54 6.66 -16.48
C TRP A 17 10.50 6.25 -17.59
N GLN A 18 10.36 6.83 -18.79
CA GLN A 18 11.29 6.59 -19.91
C GLN A 18 12.72 7.00 -19.53
N ILE A 19 12.91 8.19 -18.95
CA ILE A 19 14.22 8.66 -18.51
C ILE A 19 14.83 7.71 -17.46
N ILE A 20 14.03 7.30 -16.46
CA ILE A 20 14.49 6.39 -15.39
C ILE A 20 14.98 5.06 -15.98
N THR A 21 14.29 4.54 -17.00
CA THR A 21 14.65 3.26 -17.63
C THR A 21 15.83 3.38 -18.58
N ASP A 22 15.90 4.44 -19.39
CA ASP A 22 16.95 4.64 -20.39
C ASP A 22 18.31 4.93 -19.72
N GLU A 23 18.28 5.74 -18.66
CA GLU A 23 19.48 6.13 -17.90
C GLU A 23 19.79 5.18 -16.72
N VAL A 24 18.95 4.15 -16.51
CA VAL A 24 19.12 3.11 -15.49
C VAL A 24 19.36 3.70 -14.09
N TRP A 25 18.54 4.70 -13.69
CA TRP A 25 18.67 5.34 -12.37
C TRP A 25 18.46 4.37 -11.21
N THR A 26 17.70 3.30 -11.44
CA THR A 26 17.50 2.21 -10.49
C THR A 26 17.50 0.87 -11.21
N ILE A 27 18.22 -0.12 -10.67
CA ILE A 27 18.18 -1.50 -11.17
C ILE A 27 17.24 -2.30 -10.28
N GLY A 28 16.06 -2.64 -10.81
CA GLY A 28 15.12 -3.53 -10.13
C GLY A 28 15.68 -4.96 -10.09
N THR A 29 15.82 -5.53 -8.90
CA THR A 29 16.30 -6.91 -8.74
C THR A 29 15.16 -7.92 -8.77
N VAL A 30 14.07 -7.64 -8.05
CA VAL A 30 12.83 -8.42 -8.00
C VAL A 30 11.64 -7.49 -7.80
N GLY A 31 10.48 -7.86 -8.33
CA GLY A 31 9.24 -7.12 -8.13
C GLY A 31 8.74 -7.20 -6.67
N GLN A 32 8.00 -6.17 -6.25
CA GLN A 32 7.28 -6.07 -4.96
C GLN A 32 6.85 -7.44 -4.44
N SER A 33 7.58 -8.00 -3.48
CA SER A 33 7.08 -9.18 -2.77
C SER A 33 5.81 -8.75 -2.05
N GLY A 34 4.73 -9.55 -2.11
CA GLY A 34 3.47 -9.23 -1.43
C GLY A 34 3.60 -9.04 0.10
N ALA A 35 4.79 -9.29 0.63
CA ALA A 35 5.21 -9.05 2.01
C ALA A 35 6.21 -7.88 2.14
N PHE A 36 6.05 -6.79 1.38
CA PHE A 36 6.90 -5.59 1.53
C PHE A 36 6.98 -5.09 2.98
N MET A 37 5.85 -5.17 3.71
CA MET A 37 5.77 -4.90 5.15
C MET A 37 5.53 -6.18 5.99
N GLY A 38 5.84 -7.36 5.45
CA GLY A 38 5.66 -8.66 6.12
C GLY A 38 4.26 -9.28 5.97
N VAL A 39 3.97 -10.30 6.78
CA VAL A 39 2.66 -10.98 6.85
C VAL A 39 1.81 -10.40 7.97
N ARG A 40 0.50 -10.34 7.75
CA ARG A 40 -0.45 -9.92 8.78
C ARG A 40 -0.96 -11.13 9.55
N VAL A 41 -0.89 -11.06 10.87
CA VAL A 41 -1.44 -12.06 11.79
C VAL A 41 -2.60 -11.45 12.58
N VAL A 42 -3.71 -12.16 12.68
CA VAL A 42 -4.92 -11.74 13.39
C VAL A 42 -5.43 -12.92 14.20
N LYS A 43 -5.86 -12.69 15.44
CA LYS A 43 -6.43 -13.75 16.28
C LYS A 43 -7.84 -14.09 15.81
N ASN A 44 -8.22 -15.37 15.90
CA ASN A 44 -9.53 -15.85 15.43
C ASN A 44 -10.73 -15.23 16.17
N ASN A 45 -10.51 -14.65 17.36
CA ASN A 45 -11.53 -13.96 18.15
C ASN A 45 -11.53 -12.43 17.93
N MET A 46 -10.87 -11.90 16.89
CA MET A 46 -10.91 -10.48 16.57
C MET A 46 -11.90 -10.22 15.42
N GLY A 47 -12.83 -9.28 15.64
CA GLY A 47 -13.83 -8.84 14.69
C GLY A 47 -13.48 -7.51 14.01
N ASN A 48 -14.13 -7.27 12.86
CA ASN A 48 -14.01 -6.06 12.05
C ASN A 48 -12.63 -5.81 11.40
N ILE A 49 -11.93 -6.89 11.06
CA ILE A 49 -10.66 -6.82 10.34
C ILE A 49 -10.89 -7.11 8.85
N PRO A 50 -10.42 -6.26 7.92
CA PRO A 50 -10.60 -6.48 6.49
C PRO A 50 -9.88 -7.75 6.02
N SER A 51 -10.46 -8.49 5.07
CA SER A 51 -9.86 -9.73 4.55
C SER A 51 -8.57 -9.47 3.75
N ARG A 52 -8.48 -8.32 3.08
CA ARG A 52 -7.29 -7.84 2.35
C ARG A 52 -7.02 -6.38 2.70
N GLN A 53 -5.75 -6.01 2.70
CA GLN A 53 -5.32 -4.63 2.88
C GLN A 53 -4.12 -4.34 1.99
N PHE A 54 -4.00 -3.09 1.56
CA PHE A 54 -2.83 -2.61 0.85
C PHE A 54 -1.62 -2.57 1.79
N ASN A 55 -0.59 -3.36 1.50
CA ASN A 55 0.50 -3.71 2.43
C ASN A 55 1.82 -3.01 2.10
N ILE A 56 1.77 -1.68 1.90
CA ILE A 56 2.97 -0.87 1.65
C ILE A 56 2.93 0.42 2.47
N GLN A 57 4.05 1.16 2.51
CA GLN A 57 4.19 2.40 3.28
C GLN A 57 3.10 3.44 2.94
N ALA A 58 2.69 3.54 1.67
CA ALA A 58 1.63 4.47 1.26
C ALA A 58 0.27 4.19 1.91
N GLY A 59 0.01 2.94 2.32
CA GLY A 59 -1.15 2.56 3.11
C GLY A 59 -0.99 2.83 4.61
N GLN A 60 0.16 3.32 5.07
CA GLN A 60 0.43 3.52 6.51
C GLN A 60 0.13 2.27 7.34
N THR A 61 0.46 1.07 6.84
CA THR A 61 0.16 -0.21 7.50
C THR A 61 0.65 -0.19 8.97
N PRO A 62 -0.21 -0.53 9.96
CA PRO A 62 -1.55 -1.12 9.86
C PRO A 62 -2.73 -0.13 9.79
N ASN A 63 -2.52 1.18 9.77
CA ASN A 63 -3.58 2.20 9.87
C ASN A 63 -4.67 2.10 8.78
N ILE A 64 -4.32 1.67 7.54
CA ILE A 64 -5.31 1.44 6.47
C ILE A 64 -6.41 0.44 6.85
N SER A 65 -6.13 -0.45 7.80
CA SER A 65 -7.10 -1.41 8.31
C SER A 65 -8.05 -0.85 9.36
N ARG A 66 -7.90 0.45 9.72
CA ARG A 66 -8.68 1.17 10.73
C ARG A 66 -8.71 0.45 12.10
N PRO A 67 -7.55 0.29 12.78
CA PRO A 67 -7.49 -0.49 14.02
C PRO A 67 -8.42 0.00 15.14
N SER A 68 -8.80 1.28 15.12
CA SER A 68 -9.76 1.86 16.06
C SER A 68 -11.15 1.22 16.02
N THR A 69 -11.49 0.49 14.95
CA THR A 69 -12.79 -0.18 14.80
C THR A 69 -12.74 -1.66 15.16
N PHE A 70 -11.58 -2.20 15.55
CA PHE A 70 -11.40 -3.60 15.91
C PHE A 70 -12.00 -3.89 17.28
N TYR A 71 -12.51 -5.11 17.45
CA TYR A 71 -13.02 -5.58 18.72
C TYR A 71 -12.72 -7.06 18.93
N PHE A 72 -12.72 -7.50 20.19
CA PHE A 72 -12.68 -8.92 20.54
C PHE A 72 -14.11 -9.46 20.58
N THR A 73 -14.36 -10.56 19.90
CA THR A 73 -15.70 -11.19 19.82
C THR A 73 -16.11 -11.89 21.11
N ASP A 74 -15.13 -12.25 21.94
CA ASP A 74 -15.29 -12.92 23.25
C ASP A 74 -15.31 -11.93 24.43
N ALA A 75 -15.27 -10.62 24.18
CA ALA A 75 -15.38 -9.61 25.22
C ALA A 75 -16.83 -9.52 25.73
N GLY A 76 -17.22 -10.40 26.66
CA GLY A 76 -18.55 -10.45 27.26
C GLY A 76 -19.09 -11.85 27.59
N GLU A 77 -18.36 -12.91 27.21
CA GLU A 77 -18.49 -14.27 27.77
C GLU A 77 -17.61 -14.44 29.02
#